data_AF-A0A7X9FLQ4-F1
#
_entry.id   AF-A0A7X9FLQ4-F1
#
_cell.length_a   1.000
_cell.length_b   1.000
_cell.length_c   1.000
_cell.angle_alpha   90.00
_cell.angle_beta   90.00
_cell.angle_gamma   90.00
#
_symmetry.space_group_name_H-M   'P 1'
#
loop_
_entity.id
_entity.type
_entity.pdbx_description
1 polymer ?
#
loop_
_entity_poly.entity_id
_entity_poly.type
_entity_poly.pdbx_seq_one_letter_code
_entity_poly.pdbx_strand_id
1 'polypeptide(L)'
;MKKPPLTEHVPTVRLHLWLDTDDGLFFGTGRALLLERIEKHGSLKKAAEELGMSYRAAWGKIKQSEKILGFELITRNSRRGGYELTDVGRLVRDRFSRWFDEVEKAALAKAAEIFPWDVKGFRGNTPDEEDGGKGEGEEEE
;
A
#
# COMPACT_ATOMS: atom_id res chain seq x y z
N MET A 1 15.23 -35.43 -3.16
CA MET A 1 14.85 -35.12 -4.56
C MET A 1 15.64 -33.91 -5.01
N LYS A 2 16.27 -33.94 -6.19
CA LYS A 2 16.93 -32.75 -6.76
C LYS A 2 15.85 -31.82 -7.30
N LYS A 3 15.88 -30.54 -6.88
CA LYS A 3 15.00 -29.50 -7.42
C LYS A 3 15.20 -29.44 -8.95
N PRO A 4 14.16 -29.54 -9.79
CA PRO A 4 14.29 -29.40 -11.22
C PRO A 4 14.88 -28.02 -11.54
N PRO A 5 15.75 -27.90 -12.55
CA PRO A 5 16.29 -26.62 -12.93
C PRO A 5 15.13 -25.75 -13.43
N LEU A 6 14.77 -24.73 -12.66
CA LEU A 6 13.99 -23.64 -13.22
C LEU A 6 14.90 -22.81 -14.12
N THR A 7 14.23 -22.19 -15.09
CA THR A 7 14.77 -21.24 -16.07
C THR A 7 15.63 -20.15 -15.43
N GLU A 8 16.30 -19.35 -16.28
CA GLU A 8 17.23 -18.24 -15.95
C GLU A 8 16.71 -17.20 -14.92
N HIS A 9 15.45 -17.31 -14.46
CA HIS A 9 14.78 -16.36 -13.59
C HIS A 9 14.12 -17.03 -12.37
N VAL A 10 14.61 -16.69 -11.18
CA VAL A 10 14.00 -17.08 -9.90
C VAL A 10 12.64 -16.37 -9.73
N PRO A 11 11.52 -17.10 -9.51
CA PRO A 11 10.20 -16.52 -9.28
C PRO A 11 10.17 -15.53 -8.10
N THR A 12 9.36 -14.48 -8.24
CA THR A 12 9.21 -13.44 -7.21
C THR A 12 7.86 -13.60 -6.51
N VAL A 13 7.87 -13.69 -5.17
CA VAL A 13 6.65 -13.63 -4.36
C VAL A 13 6.20 -12.18 -4.23
N ARG A 14 4.96 -11.91 -4.61
CA ARG A 14 4.32 -10.60 -4.49
C ARG A 14 3.08 -10.76 -3.61
N LEU A 15 2.93 -9.89 -2.62
CA LEU A 15 1.83 -9.93 -1.67
C LEU A 15 1.05 -8.61 -1.68
N HIS A 16 -0.27 -8.73 -1.71
CA HIS A 16 -1.19 -7.63 -1.49
C HIS A 16 -2.01 -7.95 -0.24
N LEU A 17 -1.82 -7.16 0.81
CA LEU A 17 -2.58 -7.29 2.06
C LEU A 17 -3.52 -6.11 2.20
N TRP A 18 -4.76 -6.40 2.58
CA TRP A 18 -5.77 -5.41 2.90
C TRP A 18 -6.63 -5.88 4.07
N LEU A 19 -7.31 -4.90 4.68
CA LEU A 19 -8.29 -5.06 5.74
C LEU A 19 -9.58 -4.37 5.29
N ASP A 20 -10.68 -5.08 5.39
CA ASP A 20 -12.02 -4.62 5.09
C ASP A 20 -13.00 -4.96 6.23
N THR A 21 -14.18 -4.35 6.13
CA THR A 21 -15.38 -4.70 6.89
C THR A 21 -16.55 -4.71 5.93
N ASP A 22 -17.77 -4.99 6.42
CA ASP A 22 -18.99 -4.83 5.62
C ASP A 22 -19.18 -3.38 5.09
N ASP A 23 -18.52 -2.39 5.72
CA ASP A 23 -18.49 -0.99 5.27
C ASP A 23 -17.43 -0.71 4.19
N GLY A 24 -16.63 -1.72 3.83
CA GLY A 24 -15.67 -1.72 2.74
C GLY A 24 -14.19 -1.77 3.17
N LEU A 25 -13.30 -1.71 2.17
CA LEU A 25 -11.86 -1.72 2.38
C LEU A 25 -11.38 -0.44 3.05
N PHE A 26 -10.86 -0.57 4.28
CA PHE A 26 -10.41 0.56 5.08
C PHE A 26 -8.90 0.64 5.21
N PHE A 27 -8.15 -0.43 5.02
CA PHE A 27 -6.68 -0.37 5.11
C PHE A 27 -5.98 -1.42 4.24
N GLY A 28 -4.72 -1.19 3.91
CA GLY A 28 -3.93 -2.08 3.04
C GLY A 28 -2.65 -1.43 2.57
N THR A 29 -1.86 -2.14 1.76
CA THR A 29 -0.52 -1.70 1.33
C THR A 29 -0.54 -0.29 0.73
N GLY A 30 -1.49 0.02 -0.16
CA GLY A 30 -1.59 1.35 -0.77
C GLY A 30 -1.91 2.47 0.21
N ARG A 31 -2.68 2.20 1.27
CA ARG A 31 -3.01 3.19 2.31
C ARG A 31 -1.85 3.39 3.28
N ALA A 32 -1.15 2.31 3.65
CA ALA A 32 0.07 2.41 4.44
C ALA A 32 1.14 3.24 3.71
N LEU A 33 1.35 2.97 2.41
CA LEU A 33 2.29 3.74 1.59
C LEU A 33 1.88 5.21 1.45
N LEU A 34 0.58 5.49 1.28
CA LEU A 34 0.07 6.86 1.27
C LEU A 34 0.39 7.61 2.57
N LEU A 35 0.15 6.99 3.73
CA LEU A 35 0.51 7.58 5.02
C LEU A 35 2.03 7.78 5.16
N GLU A 36 2.85 6.82 4.71
CA GLU A 36 4.30 6.97 4.71
C GLU A 36 4.76 8.17 3.86
N ARG A 37 4.19 8.36 2.66
CA ARG A 37 4.51 9.49 1.79
C ARG A 37 4.01 10.82 2.34
N ILE A 38 2.87 10.85 3.01
CA ILE A 38 2.40 12.08 3.70
C ILE A 38 3.39 12.46 4.80
N GLU A 39 3.82 11.51 5.63
CA GLU A 39 4.79 11.79 6.70
C GLU A 39 6.13 12.31 6.13
N LYS A 40 6.61 11.69 5.05
CA LYS A 40 7.84 12.09 4.36
C LYS A 40 7.77 13.51 3.79
N HIS A 41 6.64 13.89 3.20
CA HIS A 41 6.51 15.15 2.45
C HIS A 41 5.83 16.29 3.21
N GLY A 42 5.11 15.99 4.28
CA GLY A 42 4.18 16.92 4.93
C GLY A 42 3.03 17.35 4.02
N SER A 43 2.72 16.60 2.96
CA SER A 43 1.77 17.00 1.92
C SER A 43 1.05 15.80 1.30
N LEU A 44 -0.27 15.80 1.43
CA LEU A 44 -1.13 14.83 0.74
C LEU A 44 -1.05 14.95 -0.78
N LYS A 45 -0.88 16.18 -1.32
CA LYS A 45 -0.78 16.39 -2.76
C LYS A 45 0.48 15.71 -3.32
N LYS A 46 1.64 15.96 -2.71
CA LYS A 46 2.90 15.32 -3.13
C LYS A 46 2.87 13.80 -2.95
N ALA A 47 2.25 13.33 -1.87
CA ALA A 47 2.06 11.90 -1.64
C ALA A 47 1.17 11.27 -2.72
N ALA A 48 0.09 11.91 -3.12
CA ALA A 48 -0.77 11.43 -4.20
C ALA A 48 -0.03 11.39 -5.55
N GLU A 49 0.72 12.45 -5.88
CA GLU A 49 1.55 12.55 -7.09
C GLU A 49 2.62 11.46 -7.15
N GLU A 50 3.36 11.22 -6.06
CA GLU A 50 4.38 10.14 -6.01
C GLU A 50 3.76 8.74 -6.16
N LEU A 51 2.49 8.58 -5.80
CA LEU A 51 1.78 7.30 -5.92
C LEU A 51 0.94 7.20 -7.20
N GLY A 52 1.15 8.08 -8.17
CA GLY A 52 0.45 8.05 -9.46
C GLY A 52 -1.06 8.19 -9.35
N MET A 53 -1.58 8.82 -8.28
CA MET A 53 -3.03 8.99 -8.06
C MET A 53 -3.44 10.45 -7.93
N SER A 54 -4.69 10.76 -8.29
CA SER A 54 -5.22 12.10 -8.10
C SER A 54 -5.33 12.46 -6.60
N TYR A 55 -5.17 13.74 -6.27
CA TYR A 55 -5.39 14.25 -4.91
C TYR A 55 -6.77 13.84 -4.36
N ARG A 56 -7.81 13.89 -5.20
CA ARG A 56 -9.18 13.50 -4.82
C ARG A 56 -9.27 12.02 -4.45
N ALA A 57 -8.59 11.15 -5.20
CA ALA A 57 -8.53 9.72 -4.89
C ALA A 57 -7.79 9.46 -3.57
N ALA A 58 -6.65 10.12 -3.35
CA ALA A 58 -5.88 10.01 -2.11
C ALA A 58 -6.69 10.49 -0.88
N TRP A 59 -7.34 11.64 -1.00
CA TRP A 59 -8.22 12.18 0.05
C TRP A 59 -9.39 11.24 0.35
N GLY A 60 -10.07 10.74 -0.69
CA GLY A 60 -11.17 9.79 -0.54
C GLY A 60 -10.76 8.50 0.17
N LYS A 61 -9.59 7.93 -0.19
CA LYS A 61 -9.04 6.74 0.48
C LYS A 61 -8.82 6.96 1.97
N ILE A 62 -8.23 8.10 2.36
CA ILE A 62 -8.01 8.46 3.77
C ILE A 62 -9.32 8.66 4.50
N LYS A 63 -10.24 9.44 3.93
CA LYS A 63 -11.52 9.72 4.60
C LYS A 63 -12.38 8.47 4.75
N GLN A 64 -12.31 7.54 3.81
CA GLN A 64 -12.95 6.23 3.96
C GLN A 64 -12.33 5.43 5.12
N SER A 65 -10.99 5.40 5.21
CA SER A 65 -10.29 4.75 6.33
C SER A 65 -10.67 5.36 7.67
N GLU A 66 -10.64 6.68 7.80
CA GLU A 66 -10.99 7.40 9.03
C GLU A 66 -12.45 7.19 9.43
N LYS A 67 -13.37 7.15 8.45
CA LYS A 67 -14.79 6.86 8.70
C LYS A 67 -14.98 5.49 9.33
N ILE A 68 -14.34 4.46 8.78
CA ILE A 68 -14.48 3.07 9.25
C ILE A 68 -13.75 2.87 10.58
N LEU A 69 -12.59 3.51 10.76
CA LEU A 69 -11.78 3.42 11.97
C LEU A 69 -12.34 4.26 13.15
N GLY A 70 -13.12 5.31 12.86
CA GLY A 70 -13.67 6.21 13.88
C GLY A 70 -12.66 7.22 14.44
N PHE A 71 -11.50 7.39 13.79
CA PHE A 71 -10.48 8.35 14.19
C PHE A 71 -9.70 8.91 12.99
N GLU A 72 -9.11 10.10 13.16
CA GLU A 72 -8.31 10.75 12.13
C GLU A 72 -6.91 10.13 12.02
N LEU A 73 -6.49 9.82 10.80
CA LEU A 73 -5.15 9.33 10.47
C LEU A 73 -4.20 10.48 10.15
N ILE A 74 -4.73 11.61 9.64
CA ILE A 74 -3.96 12.80 9.32
C ILE A 74 -4.60 14.05 9.90
N THR A 75 -3.78 15.07 10.18
CA THR A 75 -4.22 16.39 10.63
C THR A 75 -3.53 17.50 9.85
N ARG A 76 -4.11 18.71 9.85
CA ARG A 76 -3.50 19.87 9.19
C ARG A 76 -2.26 20.33 9.95
N ASN A 77 -1.15 20.45 9.24
CA ASN A 77 0.03 21.07 9.81
C ASN A 77 -0.12 22.61 9.79
N SER A 78 -0.33 23.20 10.97
CA SER A 78 -0.57 24.64 11.14
C SER A 78 0.64 25.52 10.86
N ARG A 79 1.86 24.98 10.93
CA ARG A 79 3.11 25.74 10.72
C ARG A 79 3.59 25.75 9.27
N ARG A 80 3.45 24.63 8.56
CA ARG A 80 4.02 24.44 7.22
C ARG A 80 2.99 24.50 6.10
N GLY A 81 1.70 24.44 6.44
CA GLY A 81 0.65 24.13 5.48
C GLY A 81 0.78 22.67 5.02
N GLY A 82 -0.34 22.02 4.69
CA GLY A 82 -0.38 20.60 4.32
C GLY A 82 -0.86 19.69 5.45
N TYR A 83 -0.39 18.46 5.46
CA TYR A 83 -0.87 17.40 6.34
C TYR A 83 0.28 16.62 6.97
N GLU A 84 0.09 16.19 8.20
CA GLU A 84 0.97 15.28 8.94
C GLU A 84 0.13 14.16 9.54
N LEU A 85 0.74 13.02 9.88
CA LEU A 85 0.01 11.95 10.54
C LEU A 85 -0.34 12.36 11.97
N THR A 86 -1.49 11.90 12.44
CA THR A 86 -1.79 11.86 13.87
C THR A 86 -0.92 10.78 14.53
N ASP A 87 -0.83 10.78 15.86
CA ASP A 87 -0.10 9.72 16.59
C ASP A 87 -0.69 8.33 16.30
N VAL A 88 -2.02 8.24 16.21
CA VAL A 88 -2.70 6.99 15.86
C VAL A 88 -2.48 6.62 14.39
N GLY A 89 -2.40 7.60 13.48
CA GLY A 89 -2.06 7.37 12.08
C GLY A 89 -0.65 6.78 11.89
N ARG A 90 0.33 7.31 12.63
CA ARG A 90 1.69 6.73 12.70
C ARG A 90 1.66 5.31 13.23
N LEU A 91 0.94 5.08 14.33
CA LEU A 91 0.81 3.76 14.93
C LEU A 91 0.22 2.74 13.94
N VAL A 92 -0.88 3.08 13.25
CA VAL A 92 -1.53 2.19 12.28
C VAL A 92 -0.58 1.87 11.11
N ARG A 93 0.09 2.87 10.55
CA ARG A 93 1.12 2.68 9.50
C ARG A 93 2.20 1.70 9.96
N ASP A 94 2.78 1.92 11.14
CA ASP A 94 3.89 1.12 11.65
C ASP A 94 3.48 -0.31 11.96
N ARG A 95 2.28 -0.50 12.52
CA ARG A 95 1.73 -1.83 12.80
C ARG A 95 1.44 -2.61 11.52
N PHE A 96 0.90 -1.95 10.50
CA PHE A 96 0.68 -2.58 9.21
C PHE A 96 1.99 -2.97 8.54
N SER A 97 3.00 -2.07 8.52
CA SER A 97 4.32 -2.38 7.96
C SER A 97 4.93 -3.61 8.64
N ARG A 98 4.92 -3.63 9.98
CA ARG A 98 5.42 -4.78 10.74
C ARG A 98 4.65 -6.06 10.42
N TRP A 99 3.32 -5.99 10.34
CA TRP A 99 2.51 -7.15 10.01
C TRP A 99 2.81 -7.67 8.60
N PHE A 100 2.95 -6.77 7.62
CA PHE A 100 3.33 -7.11 6.26
C PHE A 100 4.67 -7.86 6.20
N ASP A 101 5.70 -7.35 6.90
CA ASP A 101 7.02 -7.98 6.94
C ASP A 101 6.98 -9.41 7.51
N GLU A 102 6.21 -9.63 8.59
CA GLU A 102 6.04 -10.95 9.19
C GLU A 102 5.29 -11.91 8.25
N VAL A 103 4.25 -11.42 7.55
CA VAL A 103 3.51 -12.22 6.56
C VAL A 103 4.39 -12.56 5.36
N GLU A 104 5.18 -11.60 4.86
CA GLU A 104 6.11 -11.85 3.75
C GLU A 104 7.16 -12.89 4.12
N LYS A 105 7.75 -12.78 5.30
CA LYS A 105 8.71 -13.76 5.81
C LYS A 105 8.10 -15.16 5.91
N ALA A 106 6.87 -15.27 6.44
CA ALA A 106 6.18 -16.54 6.54
C ALA A 106 5.83 -17.13 5.16
N ALA A 107 5.36 -16.28 4.23
CA ALA A 107 5.04 -16.68 2.86
C ALA A 107 6.28 -17.19 2.11
N LEU A 108 7.42 -16.51 2.23
CA LEU A 108 8.68 -16.93 1.62
C LEU A 108 9.18 -18.27 2.18
N ALA A 109 9.12 -18.44 3.50
CA ALA A 109 9.49 -19.70 4.14
C ALA A 109 8.62 -20.85 3.64
N LYS A 110 7.29 -20.66 3.60
CA LYS A 110 6.36 -21.69 3.12
C LYS A 110 6.50 -21.98 1.64
N ALA A 111 6.74 -20.97 0.81
CA ALA A 111 6.98 -21.17 -0.61
C ALA A 111 8.23 -22.04 -0.85
N ALA A 112 9.31 -21.84 -0.08
CA ALA A 112 10.52 -22.66 -0.17
C ALA A 112 10.32 -24.13 0.25
N GLU A 113 9.34 -24.40 1.13
CA GLU A 113 8.94 -25.75 1.53
C GLU A 113 8.00 -26.44 0.51
N ILE A 114 7.05 -25.69 -0.05
CA ILE A 114 5.97 -26.22 -0.90
C ILE A 114 6.43 -26.44 -2.34
N PHE A 115 7.19 -25.48 -2.89
CA PHE A 115 7.55 -25.52 -4.29
C PHE A 115 8.87 -26.26 -4.54
N PRO A 116 9.00 -26.96 -5.69
CA PRO A 116 10.23 -27.65 -6.04
C PRO A 116 11.33 -26.69 -6.54
N TRP A 117 11.19 -25.39 -6.32
CA TRP A 117 12.10 -24.33 -6.75
C TRP A 117 12.33 -23.28 -5.67
N ASP A 118 13.35 -22.43 -5.87
CA ASP A 118 13.60 -21.30 -4.98
C ASP A 118 12.71 -20.10 -5.35
N VAL A 119 12.47 -19.22 -4.39
CA VAL A 119 11.71 -17.98 -4.60
C VAL A 119 12.44 -16.81 -3.94
N LYS A 120 12.17 -15.59 -4.42
CA LYS A 120 12.66 -14.35 -3.80
C LYS A 120 11.49 -13.44 -3.43
N GLY A 121 11.66 -12.63 -2.38
CA GLY A 121 10.72 -11.56 -2.05
C GLY A 121 10.73 -10.44 -3.09
N PHE A 122 9.63 -9.71 -3.19
CA PHE A 122 9.57 -8.55 -4.07
C PHE A 122 10.31 -7.37 -3.42
N ARG A 123 11.48 -7.01 -3.96
CA ARG A 123 12.14 -5.74 -3.61
C ARG A 123 11.45 -4.59 -4.34
N GLY A 124 10.28 -4.18 -3.87
CA GLY A 124 9.55 -3.04 -4.43
C GLY A 124 9.41 -1.92 -3.42
N ASN A 125 10.30 -0.93 -3.51
CA ASN A 125 9.91 0.43 -3.15
C ASN A 125 9.61 1.16 -4.48
N THR A 126 8.56 1.98 -4.44
CA THR A 126 7.99 2.85 -5.48
C THR A 126 7.08 2.24 -6.56
N PRO A 127 5.93 2.92 -6.84
CA PRO A 127 4.85 2.42 -7.68
C PRO A 127 4.99 2.94 -9.10
N ASP A 128 5.42 2.09 -10.01
CA ASP A 128 5.14 2.25 -11.43
C ASP A 128 5.00 0.83 -11.97
N GLU A 129 3.76 0.48 -12.31
CA GLU A 129 3.37 -0.28 -13.51
C GLU A 129 1.92 -0.77 -13.35
N GLU A 130 1.04 -0.08 -14.08
CA GLU A 130 -0.14 -0.62 -14.75
C GLU A 130 -1.36 -1.02 -13.90
N ASP A 131 -2.16 -0.02 -13.52
CA ASP A 131 -3.61 -0.12 -13.76
C ASP A 131 -4.11 1.22 -14.29
N GLY A 132 -3.79 1.47 -15.56
CA GLY A 132 -4.42 2.49 -16.37
C GLY A 132 -5.85 2.07 -16.65
N GLY A 133 -6.71 2.16 -15.64
CA GLY A 133 -8.16 2.12 -15.80
C GLY A 133 -8.57 3.26 -16.72
N LYS A 134 -8.69 2.96 -18.02
CA LYS A 134 -9.41 3.78 -18.98
C LYS A 134 -10.85 3.90 -18.49
N GLY A 135 -11.14 4.99 -17.80
CA GLY A 135 -12.49 5.53 -17.76
C GLY A 135 -12.80 6.07 -19.15
N GLU A 136 -13.47 5.26 -19.97
CA GLU A 136 -14.26 5.78 -21.07
C GLU A 136 -15.44 6.54 -20.46
N GLY A 137 -15.55 7.81 -20.81
CA GLY A 137 -16.60 8.68 -20.30
C GLY A 137 -16.41 10.08 -20.81
N GLU A 138 -16.66 10.28 -22.10
CA GLU A 138 -17.05 11.56 -22.70
C GLU A 138 -17.53 11.29 -24.13
N GLU A 139 -18.86 11.21 -24.30
CA GLU A 139 -19.59 11.75 -25.43
C GLU A 139 -21.08 11.73 -25.05
N GLU A 140 -21.62 12.89 -24.64
CA GLU A 140 -23.02 13.25 -24.86
C GLU A 140 -23.17 14.78 -24.73
N GLU A 141 -23.43 15.37 -25.90
CA GLU A 141 -24.08 16.66 -26.26
C GLU A 141 -23.66 18.01 -25.64
#